data_AF-A0A925Z282-F1
#
_entry.id   AF-A0A925Z282-F1
#
_cell.length_a   1.000
_cell.length_b   1.000
_cell.length_c   1.000
_cell.angle_alpha   90.00
_cell.angle_beta   90.00
_cell.angle_gamma   90.00
#
_symmetry.space_group_name_H-M   'P 1'
#
loop_
_entity.id
_entity.type
_entity.pdbx_description
1 polymer ?
#
loop_
_entity_poly.entity_id
_entity_poly.type
_entity_poly.pdbx_seq_one_letter_code
_entity_poly.pdbx_strand_id
1 'polypeptide(L)'
;MLDLETLAPTPAAAPTAPSATVHVQKIDKFGRAYATGKRKDAVARVWIKPGHGKITVNTKDVAAYFARPVLQMILKQPLVTAARSSQYDVICTVSGGGLSGQAGAVRHGISKALTYYEPELRSVLKKAGFLTRDSRIVERKKFGRAKARRSFQFSKR
;
A
#
# COMPACT_ATOMS: atom_id res chain seq x y z
N MET A 1 38.80 29.90 51.20
CA MET A 1 38.90 28.87 50.16
C MET A 1 37.87 27.80 50.49
N LEU A 2 36.74 27.81 49.78
CA LEU A 2 35.70 26.79 49.88
C LEU A 2 35.87 25.91 48.65
N ASP A 3 36.24 24.65 48.87
CA ASP A 3 36.63 23.71 47.82
C ASP A 3 35.43 23.27 46.97
N LEU A 4 35.50 23.62 45.69
CA LEU A 4 34.51 23.35 44.64
C LEU A 4 34.81 22.01 43.94
N GLU A 5 35.00 20.91 44.67
CA GLU A 5 35.27 19.61 44.02
C GLU A 5 34.52 18.49 44.73
N THR A 6 33.33 18.15 44.23
CA THR A 6 32.75 16.78 44.21
C THR A 6 31.35 16.81 43.59
N LEU A 7 31.28 17.09 42.29
CA LEU A 7 30.10 16.76 41.48
C LEU A 7 30.33 15.38 40.88
N ALA A 8 29.71 14.37 41.49
CA ALA A 8 29.65 13.02 40.94
C ALA A 8 29.03 13.05 39.53
N PRO A 9 29.63 12.39 38.52
CA PRO A 9 28.98 12.25 37.23
C PRO A 9 27.76 11.35 37.41
N THR A 10 26.58 11.94 37.30
CA THR A 10 25.32 11.21 37.21
C THR A 10 25.44 10.29 35.99
N PRO A 11 25.19 8.97 36.11
CA PRO A 11 25.17 8.12 34.94
C PRO A 11 24.03 8.60 34.06
N ALA A 12 24.37 9.24 32.94
CA ALA A 12 23.43 9.63 31.92
C ALA A 12 22.70 8.36 31.49
N ALA A 13 21.45 8.22 31.92
CA ALA A 13 20.57 7.16 31.47
C ALA A 13 20.54 7.25 29.94
N ALA A 14 21.10 6.24 29.28
CA ALA A 14 21.03 6.11 27.83
C ALA A 14 19.57 6.27 27.42
N PRO A 15 19.25 7.07 26.38
CA PRO A 15 17.88 7.14 25.89
C PRO A 15 17.56 5.74 25.34
N THR A 16 16.80 4.97 26.11
CA THR A 16 16.23 3.69 25.68
C THR A 16 15.36 4.02 24.49
N ALA A 17 15.91 3.84 23.28
CA ALA A 17 15.18 4.04 22.05
C ALA A 17 13.88 3.23 22.15
N PRO A 18 12.71 3.83 21.88
CA PRO A 18 11.45 3.10 21.98
C PRO A 18 11.57 1.87 21.09
N SER A 19 11.45 0.69 21.70
CA SER A 19 11.55 -0.59 20.99
C SER A 19 10.62 -0.52 19.78
N ALA A 20 11.21 -0.63 18.59
CA ALA A 20 10.48 -0.54 17.35
C ALA A 20 9.32 -1.55 17.39
N THR A 21 8.11 -1.09 17.09
CA THR A 21 6.91 -1.91 17.15
C THR A 21 7.13 -3.26 16.44
N VAL A 22 6.91 -4.36 17.14
CA VAL A 22 7.07 -5.70 16.59
C VAL A 22 5.95 -5.93 15.58
N HIS A 23 6.30 -5.92 14.29
CA HIS A 23 5.36 -6.18 13.23
C HIS A 23 5.18 -7.69 13.11
N VAL A 24 4.00 -8.18 13.51
CA VAL A 24 3.71 -9.62 13.59
C VAL A 24 3.37 -10.17 12.20
N GLN A 25 3.98 -11.30 11.85
CA GLN A 25 3.65 -12.06 10.65
C GLN A 25 2.22 -12.61 10.74
N LYS A 26 1.44 -12.46 9.67
CA LYS A 26 0.05 -12.95 9.59
C LYS A 26 -0.09 -13.85 8.37
N ILE A 27 0.02 -15.16 8.61
CA ILE A 27 0.03 -16.19 7.59
C ILE A 27 -1.05 -17.23 7.92
N ASP A 28 -1.78 -17.66 6.90
CA ASP A 28 -2.79 -18.70 7.03
C ASP A 28 -2.16 -20.10 7.14
N LYS A 29 -2.98 -21.11 7.48
CA LYS A 29 -2.61 -22.54 7.53
C LYS A 29 -1.92 -23.06 6.25
N PHE A 30 -2.16 -22.40 5.12
CA PHE A 30 -1.62 -22.76 3.81
C PHE A 30 -0.36 -21.97 3.41
N GLY A 31 0.26 -21.23 4.34
CA GLY A 31 1.45 -20.43 4.03
C GLY A 31 1.15 -19.20 3.15
N ARG A 32 -0.09 -18.70 3.19
CA ARG A 32 -0.55 -17.58 2.35
C ARG A 32 -0.80 -16.35 3.21
N ALA A 33 -0.41 -15.18 2.72
CA ALA A 33 -0.73 -13.90 3.35
C ALA A 33 -1.94 -13.27 2.67
N TYR A 34 -2.94 -12.87 3.45
CA TYR A 34 -4.15 -12.20 2.98
C TYR A 34 -4.07 -10.69 3.22
N ALA A 35 -4.43 -9.90 2.20
CA ALA A 35 -4.64 -8.48 2.38
C ALA A 35 -5.74 -7.92 1.48
N THR A 36 -6.26 -6.76 1.89
CA THR A 36 -7.23 -6.00 1.11
C THR A 36 -6.69 -4.64 0.72
N GLY A 37 -6.87 -4.31 -0.56
CA GLY A 37 -6.56 -3.02 -1.15
C GLY A 37 -7.82 -2.32 -1.64
N LYS A 38 -7.86 -0.98 -1.54
CA LYS A 38 -8.99 -0.17 -1.99
C LYS A 38 -8.49 1.10 -2.67
N ARG A 39 -9.09 1.49 -3.79
CA ARG A 39 -8.85 2.78 -4.45
C ARG A 39 -10.09 3.22 -5.20
N LYS A 40 -10.55 4.45 -4.96
CA LYS A 40 -11.88 4.90 -5.41
C LYS A 40 -12.93 3.85 -4.99
N ASP A 41 -13.73 3.35 -5.93
CA ASP A 41 -14.75 2.32 -5.72
C ASP A 41 -14.22 0.89 -5.94
N ALA A 42 -12.96 0.74 -6.33
CA ALA A 42 -12.37 -0.58 -6.57
C ALA A 42 -11.86 -1.21 -5.26
N VAL A 43 -12.20 -2.48 -5.08
CA VAL A 43 -11.76 -3.32 -3.96
C VAL A 43 -11.01 -4.53 -4.51
N ALA A 44 -9.84 -4.80 -3.95
CA ALA A 44 -8.98 -5.92 -4.30
C ALA A 44 -8.72 -6.79 -3.07
N ARG A 45 -9.03 -8.08 -3.17
CA ARG A 45 -8.59 -9.12 -2.24
C ARG A 45 -7.35 -9.78 -2.83
N VAL A 46 -6.26 -9.80 -2.09
CA VAL A 46 -4.96 -10.27 -2.56
C VAL A 46 -4.46 -11.37 -1.63
N TRP A 47 -4.01 -12.46 -2.24
CA TRP A 47 -3.35 -13.57 -1.60
C TRP A 47 -1.94 -13.68 -2.16
N ILE A 48 -0.95 -13.72 -1.28
CA ILE A 48 0.45 -13.95 -1.65
C ILE A 48 0.87 -15.33 -1.15
N LYS A 49 1.58 -16.07 -2.01
CA LYS A 49 2.22 -17.35 -1.72
C LYS A 49 3.67 -17.30 -2.22
N PRO A 50 4.65 -17.93 -1.56
CA PRO A 50 5.96 -18.16 -2.17
C PRO A 50 5.82 -19.00 -3.46
N GLY A 51 6.49 -18.58 -4.53
CA GLY A 51 6.34 -19.19 -5.86
C GLY A 51 7.24 -18.55 -6.94
N HIS A 52 6.81 -18.60 -8.20
CA HIS A 52 7.62 -18.23 -9.38
C HIS A 52 7.36 -16.82 -9.93
N GLY A 53 6.59 -15.98 -9.23
CA GLY A 53 6.26 -14.63 -9.69
C GLY A 53 5.02 -14.54 -10.57
N LYS A 54 4.16 -15.57 -10.58
CA LYS A 54 2.94 -15.58 -11.40
C LYS A 54 1.87 -14.71 -10.76
N ILE A 55 1.32 -13.77 -11.54
CA ILE A 55 0.25 -12.87 -11.08
C ILE A 55 -1.05 -13.20 -11.82
N THR A 56 -2.06 -13.66 -11.08
CA THR A 56 -3.38 -14.01 -11.61
C THR A 56 -4.44 -13.05 -11.05
N VAL A 57 -5.29 -12.50 -11.93
CA VAL A 57 -6.35 -11.52 -11.61
C VAL A 57 -7.69 -12.09 -12.08
N ASN A 58 -8.65 -12.32 -11.17
CA ASN A 58 -9.97 -12.87 -11.49
C ASN A 58 -9.89 -14.11 -12.41
N THR A 59 -9.00 -15.05 -12.08
CA THR A 59 -8.76 -16.31 -12.83
C THR A 59 -8.12 -16.11 -14.22
N LYS A 60 -7.78 -14.88 -14.61
CA LYS A 60 -7.08 -14.56 -15.86
C LYS A 60 -5.65 -14.12 -15.58
N ASP A 61 -4.77 -14.26 -16.56
CA ASP A 61 -3.43 -13.71 -16.47
C ASP A 61 -3.44 -12.17 -16.45
N VAL A 62 -2.41 -11.55 -15.84
CA VAL A 62 -2.28 -10.09 -15.78
C VAL A 62 -2.29 -9.45 -17.15
N ALA A 63 -1.63 -10.05 -18.14
CA ALA A 63 -1.56 -9.48 -19.49
C ALA A 63 -2.93 -9.46 -20.17
N ALA A 64 -3.74 -10.49 -19.94
CA ALA A 64 -5.09 -10.62 -20.49
C ALA A 64 -6.11 -9.71 -19.79
N TYR A 65 -5.98 -9.49 -18.48
CA TYR A 65 -6.91 -8.63 -17.74
C TYR A 65 -6.59 -7.15 -17.90
N PHE A 66 -5.31 -6.77 -17.81
CA PHE A 66 -4.85 -5.40 -17.94
C PHE A 66 -4.19 -5.19 -19.30
N ALA A 67 -5.00 -4.86 -20.31
CA ALA A 67 -4.53 -4.66 -21.68
C ALA A 67 -3.43 -3.58 -21.83
N ARG A 68 -3.41 -2.58 -20.93
CA ARG A 68 -2.42 -1.50 -20.97
C ARG A 68 -1.16 -1.84 -20.16
N PRO A 69 0.05 -1.79 -20.75
CA PRO A 69 1.29 -2.16 -20.05
C PRO A 69 1.58 -1.25 -18.86
N VAL A 70 1.16 0.01 -18.91
CA VAL A 70 1.29 0.96 -17.78
C VAL A 70 0.56 0.44 -16.53
N LEU A 71 -0.60 -0.19 -16.68
CA LEU A 71 -1.35 -0.74 -15.54
C LEU A 71 -0.65 -1.97 -14.96
N GLN A 72 -0.04 -2.80 -15.81
CA GLN A 72 0.75 -3.95 -15.38
C GLN A 72 2.00 -3.51 -14.61
N MET A 73 2.66 -2.44 -15.05
CA MET A 73 3.83 -1.88 -14.36
C MET A 73 3.46 -1.42 -12.94
N ILE A 74 2.31 -0.76 -12.77
CA ILE A 74 1.82 -0.29 -11.46
C ILE A 74 1.63 -1.45 -10.48
N LEU A 75 1.20 -2.63 -10.95
CA LEU A 75 1.04 -3.82 -10.12
C LEU A 75 2.39 -4.37 -9.65
N LYS A 76 3.41 -4.32 -10.53
CA LYS A 76 4.75 -4.87 -10.26
C LYS A 76 5.61 -3.97 -9.37
N GLN A 77 5.33 -2.66 -9.33
CA GLN A 77 6.06 -1.68 -8.49
C GLN A 77 6.41 -2.16 -7.07
N PRO A 78 5.45 -2.60 -6.22
CA PRO A 78 5.77 -3.01 -4.85
C PRO A 78 6.68 -4.23 -4.77
N LEU A 79 6.58 -5.16 -5.74
CA LEU A 79 7.44 -6.35 -5.81
C LEU A 79 8.86 -5.98 -6.25
N VAL A 80 9.00 -5.03 -7.17
CA VAL A 80 10.30 -4.51 -7.62
C VAL A 80 10.98 -3.73 -6.50
N THR A 81 10.26 -2.86 -5.80
CA THR A 81 10.82 -2.09 -4.67
C THR A 81 11.24 -2.98 -3.50
N ALA A 82 10.53 -4.09 -3.28
CA ALA A 82 10.93 -5.10 -2.30
C ALA A 82 12.08 -6.01 -2.77
N ALA A 83 12.52 -5.92 -4.03
CA ALA A 83 13.45 -6.85 -4.68
C ALA A 83 13.00 -8.33 -4.62
N ARG A 84 11.69 -8.57 -4.69
CA ARG A 84 11.05 -9.90 -4.58
C ARG A 84 10.16 -10.26 -5.76
N SER A 85 10.46 -9.74 -6.94
CA SER A 85 9.65 -9.93 -8.17
C SER A 85 9.42 -11.38 -8.55
N SER A 86 10.42 -12.25 -8.36
CA SER A 86 10.38 -13.64 -8.83
C SER A 86 10.04 -14.65 -7.72
N GLN A 87 9.81 -14.20 -6.48
CA GLN A 87 9.72 -15.08 -5.32
C GLN A 87 8.27 -15.33 -4.86
N TYR A 88 7.32 -14.52 -5.33
CA TYR A 88 5.95 -14.53 -4.82
C TYR A 88 4.94 -14.65 -5.95
N ASP A 89 4.09 -15.66 -5.85
CA ASP A 89 2.89 -15.77 -6.65
C ASP A 89 1.76 -14.94 -6.00
N VAL A 90 1.03 -14.22 -6.85
CA VAL A 90 -0.04 -13.32 -6.43
C VAL A 90 -1.34 -13.76 -7.06
N ILE A 91 -2.31 -14.11 -6.21
CA ILE A 91 -3.67 -14.42 -6.63
C ILE A 91 -4.55 -13.28 -6.12
N CYS A 92 -5.19 -12.57 -7.04
CA CYS A 92 -6.04 -11.45 -6.69
C CYS A 92 -7.45 -11.55 -7.28
N THR A 93 -8.42 -11.15 -6.47
CA THR A 93 -9.81 -11.00 -6.87
C THR A 93 -10.19 -9.53 -6.74
N VAL A 94 -10.62 -8.93 -7.84
CA VAL A 94 -10.96 -7.50 -7.93
C VAL A 94 -12.43 -7.30 -8.29
N SER A 95 -13.05 -6.32 -7.65
CA SER A 95 -14.45 -5.94 -7.87
C SER A 95 -14.63 -4.43 -7.78
N GLY A 96 -15.51 -3.87 -8.61
CA GLY A 96 -15.86 -2.46 -8.61
C GLY A 96 -14.86 -1.55 -9.34
N GLY A 97 -15.28 -0.29 -9.54
CA GLY A 97 -14.50 0.75 -10.23
C GLY A 97 -14.18 0.41 -11.69
N GLY A 98 -13.11 1.01 -12.22
CA GLY A 98 -12.56 0.71 -13.54
C GLY A 98 -11.10 0.23 -13.47
N LEU A 99 -10.53 -0.18 -14.61
CA LEU A 99 -9.21 -0.83 -14.70
C LEU A 99 -8.08 -0.07 -13.97
N SER A 100 -8.04 1.26 -14.10
CA SER A 100 -7.02 2.08 -13.42
C SER A 100 -7.19 2.12 -11.89
N GLY A 101 -8.45 2.15 -11.42
CA GLY A 101 -8.76 2.06 -9.99
C GLY A 101 -8.40 0.70 -9.43
N GLN A 102 -8.74 -0.36 -10.16
CA GLN A 102 -8.44 -1.75 -9.80
C GLN A 102 -6.93 -2.00 -9.72
N ALA A 103 -6.15 -1.56 -10.70
CA ALA A 103 -4.69 -1.69 -10.65
C ALA A 103 -4.09 -1.02 -9.41
N GLY A 104 -4.58 0.18 -9.05
CA GLY A 104 -4.15 0.87 -7.83
C GLY A 104 -4.60 0.17 -6.54
N ALA A 105 -5.78 -0.44 -6.53
CA ALA A 105 -6.26 -1.23 -5.40
C ALA A 105 -5.41 -2.49 -5.20
N VAL A 106 -5.10 -3.23 -6.28
CA VAL A 106 -4.24 -4.42 -6.22
C VAL A 106 -2.83 -4.06 -5.76
N ARG A 107 -2.23 -2.98 -6.30
CA ARG A 107 -0.93 -2.47 -5.83
C ARG A 107 -0.88 -2.30 -4.32
N HIS A 108 -1.91 -1.65 -3.77
CA HIS A 108 -2.01 -1.42 -2.33
C HIS A 108 -2.23 -2.74 -1.55
N GLY A 109 -3.00 -3.68 -2.11
CA GLY A 109 -3.20 -5.01 -1.55
C GLY A 109 -1.92 -5.84 -1.49
N ILE A 110 -1.15 -5.91 -2.59
CA ILE A 110 0.15 -6.60 -2.65
C ILE A 110 1.10 -6.05 -1.58
N SER A 111 1.18 -4.73 -1.48
CA SER A 111 2.08 -4.06 -0.53
C SER A 111 1.76 -4.43 0.93
N LYS A 112 0.48 -4.54 1.29
CA LYS A 112 0.06 -4.99 2.62
C LYS A 112 0.34 -6.47 2.84
N ALA A 113 0.03 -7.32 1.86
CA ALA A 113 0.28 -8.75 1.97
C ALA A 113 1.78 -9.04 2.14
N LEU A 114 2.66 -8.32 1.44
CA LEU A 114 4.12 -8.43 1.64
C LEU A 114 4.52 -8.09 3.08
N THR A 115 3.95 -7.04 3.69
CA THR A 115 4.26 -6.70 5.09
C THR A 115 3.74 -7.72 6.12
N TYR A 116 2.71 -8.49 5.77
CA TYR A 116 2.23 -9.58 6.63
C TYR A 116 3.07 -10.84 6.50
N TYR A 117 3.73 -11.02 5.36
CA TYR A 117 4.63 -12.14 5.13
C TYR A 117 6.04 -11.85 5.69
N GLU A 118 6.64 -10.71 5.31
CA GLU A 118 7.93 -10.23 5.79
C GLU A 118 7.77 -8.84 6.44
N PRO A 119 7.70 -8.76 7.79
CA PRO A 119 7.45 -7.50 8.49
C PRO A 119 8.55 -6.45 8.31
N GLU A 120 9.79 -6.88 8.05
CA GLU A 120 10.96 -6.02 7.85
C GLU A 120 10.83 -5.11 6.62
N LEU A 121 10.17 -5.62 5.56
CA LEU A 121 9.94 -4.89 4.30
C LEU A 121 9.04 -3.67 4.47
N ARG A 122 8.33 -3.56 5.60
CA ARG A 122 7.44 -2.43 5.86
C ARG A 122 8.16 -1.09 5.84
N SER A 123 9.40 -1.04 6.34
CA SER A 123 10.18 0.19 6.37
C SER A 123 10.43 0.74 4.96
N VAL A 124 10.84 -0.12 4.04
CA VAL A 124 11.08 0.18 2.62
C VAL A 124 9.78 0.55 1.91
N LEU A 125 8.73 -0.26 2.08
CA LEU A 125 7.42 -0.04 1.44
C LEU A 125 6.71 1.22 1.95
N LYS A 126 6.94 1.61 3.22
CA LYS A 126 6.44 2.87 3.79
C LYS A 126 7.16 4.07 3.18
N LYS A 127 8.49 4.02 3.08
CA LYS A 127 9.30 5.07 2.44
C LYS A 127 8.91 5.27 0.97
N ALA A 128 8.62 4.19 0.25
CA ALA A 128 8.15 4.24 -1.13
C ALA A 128 6.65 4.65 -1.29
N GLY A 129 5.92 4.84 -0.19
CA GLY A 129 4.54 5.34 -0.21
C GLY A 129 3.46 4.34 -0.61
N PHE A 130 3.75 3.03 -0.63
CA PHE A 130 2.77 2.02 -1.07
C PHE A 130 1.75 1.59 0.00
N LEU A 131 2.08 1.82 1.27
CA LEU A 131 1.22 1.50 2.42
C LEU A 131 0.14 2.55 2.68
N THR A 132 0.24 3.72 2.08
CA THR A 132 -0.79 4.76 2.20
C THR A 132 -1.88 4.50 1.16
N ARG A 133 -3.14 4.44 1.62
CA ARG A 133 -4.29 4.37 0.72
C ARG A 133 -4.46 5.72 0.02
N ASP A 134 -4.63 5.71 -1.30
CA ASP A 134 -5.09 6.90 -2.04
C ASP A 134 -6.53 7.23 -1.60
N SER A 135 -6.69 8.33 -0.86
CA SER A 135 -7.95 8.78 -0.29
C SER A 135 -8.86 9.50 -1.28
N ARG A 136 -8.38 9.79 -2.50
CA ARG A 136 -9.14 10.56 -3.50
C ARG A 136 -10.37 9.77 -3.95
N ILE A 137 -11.54 10.39 -3.78
CA ILE A 137 -12.86 9.89 -4.20
C ILE A 137 -13.51 10.97 -5.07
N VAL A 138 -14.42 10.56 -5.97
CA VAL A 138 -15.15 11.50 -6.82
C VAL A 138 -16.04 12.39 -5.96
N GLU A 139 -15.84 13.70 -6.06
CA GLU A 139 -16.71 14.67 -5.39
C GLU A 139 -18.13 14.59 -5.97
N ARG A 140 -19.13 14.61 -5.08
CA ARG A 140 -20.54 14.65 -5.50
C ARG A 140 -20.86 15.93 -6.28
N LYS A 141 -21.89 15.86 -7.13
CA LYS A 141 -22.48 17.06 -7.75
C LYS A 141 -23.12 17.93 -6.66
N LYS A 142 -22.82 19.23 -6.70
CA LYS A 142 -23.45 20.25 -5.85
C LYS A 142 -24.62 20.89 -6.61
N PHE A 143 -25.67 21.29 -5.91
CA PHE A 143 -26.79 22.00 -6.51
C PHE A 143 -26.33 23.34 -7.10
N GLY A 144 -27.03 23.84 -8.13
CA GLY A 144 -26.65 25.08 -8.83
C GLY A 144 -25.36 25.00 -9.66
N ARG A 145 -24.72 23.83 -9.77
CA ARG A 145 -23.51 23.62 -10.58
C ARG A 145 -23.70 22.49 -11.59
N ALA A 146 -23.05 22.62 -12.76
CA ALA A 146 -23.09 21.62 -13.82
C ALA A 146 -22.35 20.32 -13.43
N LYS A 147 -21.25 20.43 -12.67
CA LYS A 147 -20.49 19.31 -12.08
C LYS A 147 -20.11 19.63 -10.63
N ALA A 148 -19.22 18.85 -10.01
CA ALA A 148 -18.75 19.10 -8.64
C ALA A 148 -18.26 20.55 -8.41
N ARG A 149 -17.52 21.12 -9.38
CA ARG A 149 -16.98 22.49 -9.31
C ARG A 149 -17.41 23.41 -10.45
N ARG A 150 -17.69 22.88 -11.65
CA ARG A 150 -18.05 23.65 -12.85
C ARG A 150 -19.38 24.39 -12.63
N SER A 151 -19.33 25.72 -12.59
CA SER A 151 -20.51 26.60 -12.62
C SER A 151 -20.98 26.84 -14.05
N PHE A 152 -22.21 27.33 -14.18
CA PHE A 152 -22.69 27.93 -15.43
C PHE A 152 -22.03 29.29 -15.62
N GLN A 153 -22.11 29.84 -16.85
CA GLN A 153 -21.62 31.18 -17.14
C GLN A 153 -22.45 32.20 -16.36
N PHE A 154 -21.77 33.12 -15.66
CA PHE A 154 -22.41 34.21 -14.92
C PHE A 154 -22.57 35.44 -15.82
N SER A 155 -23.76 36.04 -15.87
CA SER A 155 -24.01 37.32 -16.52
C SER A 155 -24.07 38.42 -15.44
N LYS A 156 -23.22 39.44 -15.55
CA LYS A 156 -23.05 40.52 -14.56
C LYS A 156 -23.97 41.73 -14.80
N ARG A 157 -24.90 41.65 -15.76
CA ARG A 157 -25.70 42.82 -16.16
C ARG A 157 -26.52 43.40 -15.01
#